data_AF-A0A7C2P1Z1-F1
#
_entry.id   AF-A0A7C2P1Z1-F1
#
_cell.length_a   1.000
_cell.length_b   1.000
_cell.length_c   1.000
_cell.angle_alpha   90.00
_cell.angle_beta   90.00
_cell.angle_gamma   90.00
#
_symmetry.space_group_name_H-M   'P 1'
#
loop_
_entity.id
_entity.type
_entity.pdbx_description
1 polymer ?
#
loop_
_entity_poly.entity_id
_entity_poly.type
_entity_poly.pdbx_seq_one_letter_code
_entity_poly.pdbx_strand_id
1 'polypeptide(L)'
;MSLTHQPTGSSDADRDLPRRLWRQLLLRSSVQVGGTALVIGTQPLTAAERLCEFGLDVLALCHDPAAVMTGRLRCPAAEFQPFDPTRAWGLSAQAYDLALVLDTEPCPANLLSREARLVTASVLSALKPGGRLLWRHESRPEAPHHSGCWFRHLACFPGEIDVQSVSVPWWPLSAWHPVRRRETTLVEFTIPAAAVSPAEWRHCVDTGLLTDRRSCCAGAVESAIECRVRAA
;
A
#
# COMPACT_ATOMS: atom_id res chain seq x y z
N MET A 1 8.65 -35.67 22.58
CA MET A 1 8.03 -34.34 22.36
C MET A 1 8.48 -33.87 21.00
N SER A 2 7.70 -34.13 19.95
CA SER A 2 8.04 -33.77 18.57
C SER A 2 7.35 -32.46 18.22
N LEU A 3 8.15 -31.41 18.02
CA LEU A 3 7.68 -30.13 17.50
C LEU A 3 7.46 -30.29 15.98
N THR A 4 6.22 -30.52 15.59
CA THR A 4 5.80 -30.39 14.19
C THR A 4 5.82 -28.92 13.80
N HIS A 5 6.91 -28.48 13.19
CA HIS A 5 6.93 -27.28 12.37
C HIS A 5 5.96 -27.51 11.20
N GLN A 6 4.75 -26.96 11.29
CA GLN A 6 3.92 -26.82 10.10
C GLN A 6 4.61 -25.82 9.17
N PRO A 7 4.91 -26.19 7.92
CA PRO A 7 5.36 -25.22 6.95
C PRO A 7 4.21 -24.24 6.73
N THR A 8 4.38 -22.99 7.15
CA THR A 8 3.57 -21.86 6.71
C THR A 8 3.89 -21.56 5.25
N GLY A 9 3.62 -22.54 4.37
CA GLY A 9 3.56 -22.36 2.93
C GLY A 9 2.34 -21.53 2.58
N SER A 10 2.31 -20.28 3.03
CA SER A 10 1.47 -19.24 2.45
C SER A 10 1.92 -19.11 1.00
N SER A 11 1.20 -19.76 0.09
CA SER A 11 1.50 -19.73 -1.33
C SER A 11 1.60 -18.27 -1.79
N ASP A 12 2.81 -17.82 -2.17
CA ASP A 12 3.09 -16.46 -2.67
C ASP A 12 2.13 -16.02 -3.79
N ALA A 13 1.55 -16.97 -4.55
CA ALA A 13 0.57 -16.70 -5.59
C ALA A 13 -0.74 -16.05 -5.09
N ASP A 14 -1.05 -16.16 -3.79
CA ASP A 14 -2.32 -15.68 -3.21
C ASP A 14 -2.27 -14.18 -2.87
N ARG A 15 -1.08 -13.56 -2.93
CA ARG A 15 -0.85 -12.15 -2.64
C ARG A 15 -0.67 -11.28 -3.87
N ASP A 16 -0.72 -11.84 -5.08
CA ASP A 16 -0.69 -11.03 -6.29
C ASP A 16 -2.03 -10.30 -6.49
N LEU A 17 -2.02 -9.11 -7.08
CA LEU A 17 -3.27 -8.46 -7.46
C LEU A 17 -3.93 -9.30 -8.56
N PRO A 18 -5.25 -9.57 -8.50
CA PRO A 18 -5.93 -10.28 -9.57
C PRO A 18 -5.67 -9.61 -10.92
N ARG A 19 -5.42 -10.38 -11.98
CA ARG A 19 -5.12 -9.84 -13.32
C ARG A 19 -6.13 -8.80 -13.81
N ARG A 20 -7.40 -8.95 -13.44
CA ARG A 20 -8.46 -7.96 -13.74
C ARG A 20 -8.20 -6.62 -13.07
N LEU A 21 -7.75 -6.63 -11.83
CA LEU A 21 -7.36 -5.43 -11.09
C LEU A 21 -6.11 -4.81 -11.71
N TRP A 22 -5.05 -5.58 -11.98
CA TRP A 22 -3.88 -5.07 -12.72
C TRP A 22 -4.25 -4.35 -14.01
N ARG A 23 -5.12 -4.97 -14.83
CA ARG A 23 -5.60 -4.36 -16.08
C ARG A 23 -6.37 -3.08 -15.83
N GLN A 24 -7.29 -3.06 -14.86
CA GLN A 24 -8.05 -1.84 -14.54
C GLN A 24 -7.14 -0.73 -14.04
N LEU A 25 -6.17 -1.06 -13.19
CA LEU A 25 -5.20 -0.11 -12.64
C LEU A 25 -4.36 0.53 -13.74
N LEU A 26 -3.81 -0.26 -14.65
CA LEU A 26 -2.96 0.25 -15.73
C LEU A 26 -3.74 1.02 -16.80
N LEU A 27 -4.98 0.61 -17.10
CA LEU A 27 -5.83 1.36 -18.02
C LEU A 27 -6.25 2.72 -17.45
N ARG A 28 -6.46 2.80 -16.13
CA ARG A 28 -6.85 4.06 -15.47
C ARG A 28 -5.65 4.95 -15.20
N SER A 29 -4.48 4.39 -14.89
CA SER A 29 -3.33 5.16 -14.41
C SER A 29 -2.75 6.13 -15.43
N SER A 30 -3.08 5.99 -16.72
CA SER A 30 -2.51 6.77 -17.83
C SER A 30 -0.97 6.74 -17.89
N VAL A 31 -0.34 5.79 -17.17
CA VAL A 31 1.12 5.65 -17.13
C VAL A 31 1.58 5.12 -18.47
N GLN A 32 2.49 5.83 -19.11
CA GLN A 32 3.04 5.46 -20.41
C GLN A 32 4.15 4.41 -20.25
N VAL A 33 4.42 3.66 -21.32
CA VAL A 33 5.63 2.85 -21.40
C VAL A 33 6.86 3.75 -21.22
N GLY A 34 7.81 3.35 -20.37
CA GLY A 34 8.93 4.17 -19.92
C GLY A 34 8.60 5.10 -18.74
N GLY A 35 7.39 5.00 -18.17
CA GLY A 35 7.02 5.70 -16.93
C GLY A 35 7.71 5.11 -15.71
N THR A 36 7.71 5.87 -14.62
CA THR A 36 8.37 5.49 -13.35
C THR A 36 7.34 5.07 -12.31
N ALA A 37 7.62 3.97 -11.62
CA ALA A 37 6.74 3.41 -10.59
C ALA A 37 7.48 3.17 -9.26
N LEU A 38 6.80 3.44 -8.17
CA LEU A 38 7.23 3.16 -6.80
C LEU A 38 6.37 2.04 -6.22
N VAL A 39 6.97 0.96 -5.76
CA VAL A 39 6.27 -0.13 -5.06
C VAL A 39 6.74 -0.16 -3.62
N ILE A 40 5.82 -0.07 -2.66
CA ILE A 40 6.12 -0.12 -1.23
C ILE A 40 5.36 -1.30 -0.63
N GLY A 41 6.05 -2.25 0.01
CA GLY A 41 5.35 -3.37 0.63
C GLY A 41 6.25 -4.39 1.29
N THR A 42 5.63 -5.36 1.95
CA THR A 42 6.33 -6.51 2.58
C THR A 42 6.86 -7.50 1.54
N GLN A 43 6.18 -7.63 0.40
CA GLN A 43 6.56 -8.51 -0.71
C GLN A 43 6.36 -7.81 -2.06
N PRO A 44 7.21 -6.84 -2.43
CA PRO A 44 6.99 -6.06 -3.64
C PRO A 44 7.37 -6.78 -4.94
N LEU A 45 8.03 -7.95 -4.87
CA LEU A 45 8.63 -8.62 -6.03
C LEU A 45 7.62 -8.86 -7.16
N THR A 46 6.48 -9.49 -6.88
CA THR A 46 5.53 -9.85 -7.94
C THR A 46 4.95 -8.61 -8.62
N ALA A 47 4.68 -7.55 -7.85
CA ALA A 47 4.23 -6.29 -8.40
C ALA A 47 5.32 -5.59 -9.23
N ALA A 48 6.58 -5.64 -8.77
CA ALA A 48 7.71 -5.10 -9.52
C ALA A 48 7.92 -5.85 -10.84
N GLU A 49 7.93 -7.18 -10.83
CA GLU A 49 8.01 -8.03 -12.04
C GLU A 49 6.92 -7.63 -13.04
N ARG A 50 5.66 -7.51 -12.59
CA ARG A 50 4.55 -7.09 -13.43
C ARG A 50 4.72 -5.69 -14.02
N LEU A 51 5.06 -4.70 -13.21
CA LEU A 51 5.22 -3.33 -13.69
C LEU A 51 6.39 -3.21 -14.69
N CYS A 52 7.48 -3.96 -14.49
CA CYS A 52 8.56 -4.07 -15.47
C CYS A 52 8.10 -4.77 -16.77
N GLU A 53 7.24 -5.80 -16.71
CA GLU A 53 6.64 -6.42 -17.91
C GLU A 53 5.81 -5.41 -18.73
N PHE A 54 5.24 -4.38 -18.09
CA PHE A 54 4.55 -3.27 -18.74
C PHE A 54 5.50 -2.16 -19.24
N GLY A 55 6.81 -2.32 -19.06
CA GLY A 55 7.84 -1.39 -19.51
C GLY A 55 8.00 -0.17 -18.61
N LEU A 56 7.75 -0.30 -17.30
CA LEU A 56 7.98 0.76 -16.32
C LEU A 56 9.32 0.59 -15.61
N ASP A 57 9.92 1.73 -15.26
CA ASP A 57 11.10 1.81 -14.40
C ASP A 57 10.64 1.75 -12.94
N VAL A 58 10.97 0.66 -12.24
CA VAL A 58 10.42 0.37 -10.92
C VAL A 58 11.48 0.53 -9.82
N LEU A 59 11.14 1.31 -8.79
CA LEU A 59 11.79 1.26 -7.48
C LEU A 59 10.88 0.51 -6.50
N ALA A 60 11.37 -0.57 -5.92
CA ALA A 60 10.70 -1.38 -4.92
C ALA A 60 11.34 -1.20 -3.53
N LEU A 61 10.52 -0.77 -2.57
CA LEU A 61 10.88 -0.55 -1.18
C LEU A 61 10.33 -1.68 -0.31
N CYS A 62 11.22 -2.39 0.40
CA CYS A 62 10.85 -3.49 1.29
C CYS A 62 11.60 -3.45 2.62
N HIS A 63 10.88 -3.69 3.71
CA HIS A 63 11.45 -3.75 5.06
C HIS A 63 12.26 -5.03 5.33
N ASP A 64 11.95 -6.13 4.64
CA ASP A 64 12.63 -7.42 4.80
C ASP A 64 13.89 -7.49 3.93
N PRO A 65 15.10 -7.57 4.53
CA PRO A 65 16.34 -7.68 3.77
C PRO A 65 16.40 -8.92 2.88
N ALA A 66 15.75 -10.03 3.27
CA ALA A 66 15.70 -11.24 2.45
C ALA A 66 14.89 -10.99 1.17
N ALA A 67 13.70 -10.39 1.29
CA ALA A 67 12.89 -9.99 0.14
C ALA A 67 13.61 -8.99 -0.79
N VAL A 68 14.39 -8.04 -0.25
CA VAL A 68 15.24 -7.14 -1.07
C VAL A 68 16.24 -7.96 -1.89
N MET A 69 16.94 -8.90 -1.26
CA MET A 69 17.94 -9.72 -1.94
C MET A 69 17.30 -10.65 -2.99
N THR A 70 16.20 -11.30 -2.66
CA THR A 70 15.43 -12.11 -3.62
C THR A 70 14.97 -11.25 -4.79
N GLY A 71 14.52 -10.02 -4.53
CA GLY A 71 14.08 -9.09 -5.56
C GLY A 71 15.17 -8.76 -6.57
N ARG A 72 16.36 -8.38 -6.08
CA ARG A 72 17.53 -8.09 -6.92
C ARG A 72 17.95 -9.27 -7.80
N LEU A 73 17.82 -10.49 -7.29
CA LEU A 73 18.18 -11.70 -8.03
C LEU A 73 17.13 -12.08 -9.08
N ARG A 74 15.84 -11.93 -8.76
CA ARG A 74 14.74 -12.41 -9.60
C ARG A 74 14.22 -11.39 -10.60
N CYS A 75 14.31 -10.10 -10.27
CA CYS A 75 13.84 -9.01 -11.11
C CYS A 75 14.94 -7.94 -11.22
N PRO A 76 16.03 -8.20 -11.98
CA PRO A 76 17.14 -7.26 -12.11
C PRO A 76 16.78 -5.98 -12.90
N ALA A 77 15.61 -5.95 -13.55
CA ALA A 77 15.08 -4.76 -14.22
C ALA A 77 14.50 -3.73 -13.24
N ALA A 78 14.18 -4.13 -12.00
CA ALA A 78 13.72 -3.23 -10.95
C ALA A 78 14.83 -2.96 -9.93
N GLU A 79 14.83 -1.76 -9.38
CA GLU A 79 15.69 -1.42 -8.25
C GLU A 79 14.99 -1.84 -6.94
N PHE A 80 15.72 -2.54 -6.05
CA PHE A 80 15.21 -2.89 -4.72
C PHE A 80 16.05 -2.24 -3.64
N GLN A 81 15.39 -1.53 -2.73
CA GLN A 81 16.01 -0.86 -1.59
C GLN A 81 15.35 -1.27 -0.26
N PRO A 82 16.14 -1.35 0.82
CA PRO A 82 15.60 -1.54 2.16
C PRO A 82 14.75 -0.33 2.57
N PHE A 83 13.67 -0.60 3.29
CA PHE A 83 12.69 0.39 3.71
C PHE A 83 12.55 0.40 5.24
N ASP A 84 12.68 1.58 5.85
CA ASP A 84 12.44 1.79 7.26
C ASP A 84 11.34 2.86 7.42
N PRO A 85 10.12 2.49 7.87
CA PRO A 85 9.02 3.43 8.03
C PRO A 85 9.28 4.50 9.09
N THR A 86 10.27 4.30 9.97
CA THR A 86 10.61 5.24 11.05
C THR A 86 11.56 6.35 10.61
N ARG A 87 12.24 6.18 9.46
CA ARG A 87 13.18 7.16 8.91
C ARG A 87 12.54 7.99 7.81
N ALA A 88 13.17 9.12 7.48
CA ALA A 88 12.79 9.87 6.28
C ALA A 88 13.04 9.00 5.04
N TRP A 89 12.05 8.90 4.15
CA TRP A 89 12.04 7.89 3.07
C TRP A 89 13.04 8.17 1.95
N GLY A 90 13.70 9.33 1.94
CA GLY A 90 14.69 9.69 0.92
C GLY A 90 14.15 9.74 -0.52
N LEU A 91 12.82 9.74 -0.69
CA LEU A 91 12.20 9.73 -2.01
C LEU A 91 12.44 11.04 -2.73
N SER A 92 12.78 10.94 -4.01
CA SER A 92 12.87 12.09 -4.89
C SER A 92 11.46 12.65 -5.11
N ALA A 93 11.30 13.96 -4.87
CA ALA A 93 10.02 14.63 -5.07
C ALA A 93 9.63 14.59 -6.55
N GLN A 94 8.35 14.31 -6.83
CA GLN A 94 7.78 14.31 -8.17
C GLN A 94 8.55 13.44 -9.20
N ALA A 95 9.08 12.30 -8.75
CA ALA A 95 9.85 11.39 -9.59
C ALA A 95 9.01 10.26 -10.19
N TYR A 96 7.83 9.96 -9.64
CA TYR A 96 7.05 8.76 -9.99
C TYR A 96 5.71 9.09 -10.64
N ASP A 97 5.34 8.37 -11.68
CA ASP A 97 3.99 8.44 -12.29
C ASP A 97 2.97 7.61 -11.48
N LEU A 98 3.43 6.53 -10.86
CA LEU A 98 2.62 5.59 -10.10
C LEU A 98 3.28 5.22 -8.77
N ALA A 99 2.49 5.16 -7.70
CA ALA A 99 2.90 4.57 -6.44
C ALA A 99 1.91 3.45 -6.08
N LEU A 100 2.43 2.28 -5.74
CA LEU A 100 1.66 1.11 -5.34
C LEU A 100 2.08 0.70 -3.93
N VAL A 101 1.15 0.80 -2.98
CA VAL A 101 1.35 0.43 -1.58
C VAL A 101 0.62 -0.88 -1.31
N LEU A 102 1.40 -1.92 -1.00
CA LEU A 102 0.94 -3.30 -0.85
C LEU A 102 1.24 -3.82 0.54
N ASP A 103 0.20 -4.23 1.27
CA ASP A 103 0.32 -5.04 2.49
C ASP A 103 1.43 -4.54 3.42
N THR A 104 1.48 -3.21 3.62
CA THR A 104 2.48 -2.56 4.46
C THR A 104 2.12 -2.82 5.91
N GLU A 105 2.73 -3.83 6.50
CA GLU A 105 3.04 -3.79 7.93
C GLU A 105 4.37 -3.04 8.12
N PRO A 106 4.48 -2.09 9.06
CA PRO A 106 3.47 -1.57 9.96
C PRO A 106 2.91 -0.24 9.41
N CYS A 107 1.89 -0.28 8.55
CA CYS A 107 1.04 0.90 8.45
C CYS A 107 0.49 1.15 9.87
N PRO A 108 0.56 2.38 10.40
CA PRO A 108 0.09 2.65 11.74
C PRO A 108 -1.33 2.16 11.92
N ALA A 109 -1.55 1.46 13.04
CA ALA A 109 -2.83 0.88 13.44
C ALA A 109 -4.01 1.86 13.33
N ASN A 110 -3.74 3.17 13.40
CA ASN A 110 -4.73 4.21 13.18
C ASN A 110 -4.37 5.04 11.93
N LEU A 111 -5.13 4.88 10.84
CA LEU A 111 -4.97 5.71 9.64
C LEU A 111 -5.15 7.21 9.91
N LEU A 112 -5.84 7.61 10.98
CA LEU A 112 -5.99 9.04 11.31
C LEU A 112 -4.85 9.57 12.19
N SER A 113 -3.84 8.75 12.50
CA SER A 113 -2.67 9.21 13.23
C SER A 113 -1.83 10.16 12.38
N ARG A 114 -1.02 10.98 13.06
CA ARG A 114 -0.09 11.91 12.39
C ARG A 114 0.94 11.14 11.57
N GLU A 115 1.46 10.06 12.12
CA GLU A 115 2.46 9.18 11.50
C GLU A 115 1.91 8.60 10.19
N ALA A 116 0.66 8.11 10.19
CA ALA A 116 -0.01 7.57 9.01
C ALA A 116 -0.05 8.60 7.88
N ARG A 117 -0.49 9.81 8.22
CA ARG A 117 -0.64 10.89 7.28
C ARG A 117 0.70 11.44 6.79
N LEU A 118 1.74 11.44 7.62
CA LEU A 118 3.10 11.82 7.22
C LEU A 118 3.71 10.81 6.23
N VAL A 119 3.47 9.52 6.44
CA VAL A 119 3.83 8.47 5.50
C VAL A 119 3.15 8.72 4.16
N THR A 120 1.82 8.89 4.17
CA THR A 120 1.04 9.17 2.96
C THR A 120 1.51 10.46 2.27
N ALA A 121 1.71 11.55 3.01
CA ALA A 121 2.23 12.81 2.47
C ALA A 121 3.60 12.64 1.80
N SER A 122 4.47 11.78 2.36
CA SER A 122 5.78 11.49 1.77
C SER A 122 5.63 10.76 0.43
N VAL A 123 4.74 9.77 0.35
CA VAL A 123 4.44 9.07 -0.91
C VAL A 123 3.80 10.01 -1.94
N LEU A 124 2.81 10.80 -1.54
CA LEU A 124 2.15 11.77 -2.43
C LEU A 124 3.15 12.82 -2.96
N SER A 125 4.11 13.23 -2.14
CA SER A 125 5.15 14.19 -2.57
C SER A 125 6.14 13.62 -3.59
N ALA A 126 6.27 12.29 -3.66
CA ALA A 126 7.13 11.61 -4.62
C ALA A 126 6.44 11.45 -5.99
N LEU A 127 5.12 11.60 -6.06
CA LEU A 127 4.35 11.50 -7.30
C LEU A 127 4.40 12.79 -8.11
N LYS A 128 4.47 12.66 -9.43
CA LYS A 128 4.34 13.76 -10.40
C LYS A 128 2.91 14.33 -10.36
N PRO A 129 2.71 15.58 -10.82
CA PRO A 129 1.38 16.12 -11.03
C PRO A 129 0.56 15.23 -11.96
N GLY A 130 -0.70 14.92 -11.58
CA GLY A 130 -1.54 13.94 -12.28
C GLY A 130 -1.17 12.47 -12.06
N GLY A 131 -0.09 12.17 -11.32
CA GLY A 131 0.29 10.82 -10.93
C GLY A 131 -0.72 10.16 -10.01
N ARG A 132 -0.57 8.85 -9.77
CA ARG A 132 -1.54 8.08 -8.98
C ARG A 132 -0.90 7.31 -7.85
N LEU A 133 -1.58 7.31 -6.71
CA LEU A 133 -1.34 6.40 -5.61
C LEU A 133 -2.41 5.31 -5.63
N LEU A 134 -1.98 4.07 -5.55
CA LEU A 134 -2.81 2.88 -5.39
C LEU A 134 -2.43 2.20 -4.09
N TRP A 135 -3.42 1.99 -3.22
CA TRP A 135 -3.26 1.23 -1.99
C TRP A 135 -4.10 -0.02 -2.06
N ARG A 136 -3.46 -1.18 -1.85
CA ARG A 136 -4.16 -2.43 -1.58
C ARG A 136 -4.10 -2.71 -0.08
N HIS A 137 -5.27 -2.87 0.51
CA HIS A 137 -5.40 -3.31 1.89
C HIS A 137 -6.23 -4.59 1.95
N GLU A 138 -5.61 -5.67 2.39
CA GLU A 138 -6.35 -6.87 2.76
C GLU A 138 -7.01 -6.70 4.12
N SER A 139 -8.33 -6.78 4.14
CA SER A 139 -9.11 -6.79 5.38
C SER A 139 -8.77 -8.05 6.17
N ARG A 140 -8.09 -7.89 7.31
CA ARG A 140 -7.97 -8.96 8.30
C ARG A 140 -9.28 -9.10 9.08
N PRO A 141 -9.68 -10.33 9.48
CA PRO A 141 -10.93 -10.54 10.21
C PRO A 141 -11.00 -9.75 11.52
N GLU A 142 -9.86 -9.50 12.15
CA GLU A 142 -9.76 -8.96 13.50
C GLU A 142 -9.95 -7.43 13.57
N ALA A 143 -9.66 -6.69 12.48
CA ALA A 143 -9.68 -5.22 12.54
C ALA A 143 -9.59 -4.55 11.15
N PRO A 144 -10.52 -4.79 10.21
CA PRO A 144 -10.38 -4.21 8.88
C PRO A 144 -10.65 -2.70 8.92
N HIS A 145 -9.77 -1.92 8.31
CA HIS A 145 -10.10 -0.55 7.95
C HIS A 145 -11.18 -0.57 6.86
N HIS A 146 -12.39 -0.14 7.21
CA HIS A 146 -13.45 0.02 6.23
C HIS A 146 -13.16 1.19 5.28
N SER A 147 -13.86 1.26 4.15
CA SER A 147 -13.71 2.31 3.13
C SER A 147 -13.75 3.73 3.70
N GLY A 148 -14.65 3.99 4.65
CA GLY A 148 -14.72 5.28 5.36
C GLY A 148 -13.45 5.69 6.13
N CYS A 149 -12.62 4.74 6.61
CA CYS A 149 -11.34 5.06 7.24
C CYS A 149 -10.36 5.65 6.22
N TRP A 150 -10.29 5.02 5.03
CA TRP A 150 -9.45 5.47 3.92
C TRP A 150 -9.89 6.82 3.38
N PHE A 151 -11.21 7.01 3.22
CA PHE A 151 -11.76 8.30 2.80
C PHE A 151 -11.38 9.40 3.79
N ARG A 152 -11.59 9.22 5.10
CA ARG A 152 -11.21 10.20 6.14
C ARG A 152 -9.70 10.42 6.24
N HIS A 153 -8.91 9.38 5.99
CA HIS A 153 -7.46 9.49 5.94
C HIS A 153 -7.00 10.40 4.80
N LEU A 154 -7.56 10.21 3.61
CA LEU A 154 -7.15 10.93 2.40
C LEU A 154 -7.83 12.28 2.20
N ALA A 155 -8.99 12.51 2.82
CA ALA A 155 -9.79 13.72 2.65
C ALA A 155 -9.09 15.03 3.05
N CYS A 156 -8.00 14.97 3.81
CA CYS A 156 -7.21 16.15 4.14
C CYS A 156 -6.23 16.57 3.03
N PHE A 157 -6.01 15.72 2.03
CA PHE A 157 -5.08 15.97 0.94
C PHE A 157 -5.83 16.47 -0.30
N PRO A 158 -5.29 17.47 -1.04
CA PRO A 158 -5.88 17.87 -2.32
C PRO A 158 -5.71 16.76 -3.34
N GLY A 159 -6.80 16.34 -3.98
CA GLY A 159 -6.82 15.29 -4.99
C GLY A 159 -8.18 14.62 -5.10
N GLU A 160 -8.26 13.61 -5.96
CA GLU A 160 -9.47 12.79 -6.13
C GLU A 160 -9.29 11.43 -5.45
N ILE A 161 -10.30 10.99 -4.72
CA ILE A 161 -10.27 9.73 -3.96
C ILE A 161 -11.32 8.78 -4.55
N ASP A 162 -10.91 7.56 -4.89
CA ASP A 162 -11.80 6.46 -5.26
C ASP A 162 -11.49 5.25 -4.36
N VAL A 163 -12.47 4.80 -3.58
CA VAL A 163 -12.32 3.66 -2.67
C VAL A 163 -13.27 2.56 -3.09
N GLN A 164 -12.72 1.41 -3.42
CA GLN A 164 -13.47 0.25 -3.91
C GLN A 164 -13.20 -0.96 -3.02
N SER A 165 -14.27 -1.63 -2.60
CA SER A 165 -14.16 -2.93 -1.92
C SER A 165 -14.39 -4.04 -2.94
N VAL A 166 -13.35 -4.81 -3.20
CA VAL A 166 -13.38 -5.94 -4.13
C VAL A 166 -13.39 -7.23 -3.34
N SER A 167 -14.45 -8.01 -3.53
CA SER A 167 -14.53 -9.36 -2.97
C SER A 167 -13.91 -10.35 -3.95
N VAL A 168 -12.73 -10.88 -3.63
CA VAL A 168 -12.04 -11.85 -4.49
C VAL A 168 -12.35 -13.27 -4.00
N PRO A 169 -12.86 -14.17 -4.86
CA PRO A 169 -12.99 -15.57 -4.49
C PRO A 169 -11.59 -16.18 -4.34
N TRP A 170 -11.32 -16.73 -3.15
CA TRP A 170 -10.02 -17.28 -2.74
C TRP A 170 -9.52 -18.54 -3.47
N TRP A 171 -10.31 -19.23 -4.32
CA TRP A 171 -9.85 -20.45 -5.01
C TRP A 171 -10.73 -20.88 -6.19
N PRO A 172 -10.25 -21.80 -7.06
CA PRO A 172 -11.06 -22.30 -8.17
C PRO A 172 -12.26 -23.05 -7.61
N LEU A 173 -13.35 -23.01 -8.39
CA LEU A 173 -14.66 -23.61 -8.14
C LEU A 173 -14.56 -25.11 -7.78
N SER A 174 -14.18 -25.42 -6.55
CA SER A 174 -14.38 -26.74 -5.97
C SER A 174 -15.79 -26.72 -5.40
N ALA A 175 -16.69 -27.51 -6.01
CA ALA A 175 -18.13 -27.50 -5.75
C ALA A 175 -18.56 -27.89 -4.31
N TRP A 176 -17.60 -28.10 -3.40
CA TRP A 176 -17.81 -28.81 -2.15
C TRP A 176 -17.40 -28.05 -0.88
N HIS A 177 -16.81 -26.85 -1.01
CA HIS A 177 -16.43 -26.02 0.14
C HIS A 177 -16.99 -24.61 0.06
N PRO A 178 -17.49 -24.04 1.18
CA PRO A 178 -17.93 -22.65 1.21
C PRO A 178 -16.76 -21.74 0.82
N VAL A 179 -16.97 -20.93 -0.21
CA VAL A 179 -15.98 -19.99 -0.72
C VAL A 179 -15.76 -18.90 0.35
N ARG A 180 -14.66 -18.96 1.10
CA ARG A 180 -14.22 -17.83 1.93
C ARG A 180 -13.88 -16.67 1.00
N ARG A 181 -14.67 -15.61 1.05
CA ARG A 181 -14.37 -14.39 0.30
C ARG A 181 -13.43 -13.54 1.15
N ARG A 182 -12.32 -13.11 0.56
CA ARG A 182 -11.52 -12.03 1.16
C ARG A 182 -11.97 -10.71 0.56
N GLU A 183 -12.24 -9.75 1.43
CA GLU A 183 -12.51 -8.38 1.02
C GLU A 183 -11.18 -7.64 0.94
N THR A 184 -10.81 -7.27 -0.28
CA THR A 184 -9.66 -6.41 -0.55
C THR A 184 -10.19 -5.00 -0.78
N THR A 185 -9.76 -4.06 0.04
CA THR A 185 -10.01 -2.64 -0.19
C THR A 185 -8.92 -2.11 -1.11
N LEU A 186 -9.33 -1.58 -2.25
CA LEU A 186 -8.49 -0.82 -3.15
C LEU A 186 -8.80 0.66 -2.95
N VAL A 187 -7.74 1.44 -2.79
CA VAL A 187 -7.81 2.89 -2.68
C VAL A 187 -6.99 3.48 -3.79
N GLU A 188 -7.61 4.35 -4.56
CA GLU A 188 -6.97 5.11 -5.61
C GLU A 188 -7.03 6.59 -5.24
N PHE A 189 -5.89 7.26 -5.33
CA PHE A 189 -5.77 8.69 -5.12
C PHE A 189 -5.08 9.31 -6.34
N THR A 190 -5.74 10.27 -6.97
CA THR A 190 -5.18 11.00 -8.11
C THR A 190 -4.62 12.34 -7.65
N ILE A 191 -3.34 12.57 -7.92
CA ILE A 191 -2.63 13.81 -7.58
C ILE A 191 -3.20 14.95 -8.45
N PRO A 192 -3.41 16.16 -7.89
CA PRO A 192 -3.80 17.32 -8.68
C PRO A 192 -2.86 17.57 -9.87
N ALA A 193 -3.39 18.14 -10.95
CA ALA A 193 -2.57 18.54 -12.10
C ALA A 193 -1.60 19.69 -11.76
N ALA A 194 -1.90 20.48 -10.74
CA ALA A 194 -0.99 21.48 -10.20
C ALA A 194 0.03 20.80 -9.27
N ALA A 195 1.30 21.15 -9.43
CA ALA A 195 2.36 20.66 -8.55
C ALA A 195 2.14 21.15 -7.11
N VAL A 196 2.17 20.22 -6.17
CA VAL A 196 2.10 20.49 -4.73
C VAL A 196 3.46 20.16 -4.12
N SER A 197 4.00 21.11 -3.36
CA SER A 197 5.31 20.96 -2.72
C SER A 197 5.25 19.98 -1.53
N PRO A 198 6.38 19.35 -1.16
CA PRO A 198 6.45 18.52 0.05
C PRO A 198 6.02 19.24 1.34
N ALA A 199 6.24 20.57 1.43
CA ALA A 199 5.83 21.36 2.58
C ALA A 199 4.30 21.52 2.66
N GLU A 200 3.63 21.74 1.51
CA GLU A 200 2.18 21.83 1.43
C GLU A 200 1.51 20.48 1.76
N TRP A 201 2.07 19.36 1.29
CA TRP A 201 1.59 18.03 1.67
C TRP A 201 1.66 17.80 3.19
N ARG A 202 2.73 18.26 3.85
CA ARG A 202 2.85 18.21 5.32
C ARG A 202 1.86 19.14 6.01
N HIS A 203 1.64 20.34 5.47
CA HIS A 203 0.65 21.28 6.00
C HIS A 203 -0.78 20.71 5.97
N CYS A 204 -1.11 19.92 4.95
CA CYS A 204 -2.37 19.18 4.88
C CYS A 204 -2.54 18.20 6.05
N VAL A 205 -1.45 17.53 6.46
CA VAL A 205 -1.47 16.63 7.62
C VAL A 205 -1.83 17.40 8.89
N ASP A 206 -1.14 18.50 9.16
CA ASP A 206 -1.36 19.29 10.37
C ASP A 206 -2.79 19.88 10.41
N THR A 207 -3.32 20.31 9.26
CA THR A 207 -4.71 20.78 9.14
C THR A 207 -5.72 19.66 9.36
N GLY A 208 -5.51 18.49 8.77
CA GLY A 208 -6.39 17.33 8.96
C GLY A 208 -6.44 16.83 10.41
N LEU A 209 -5.40 17.09 11.21
CA LEU A 209 -5.38 16.75 12.65
C LEU A 209 -6.22 17.69 13.50
N LEU A 210 -6.66 18.83 12.97
CA LEU A 210 -7.59 19.73 13.66
C LEU A 210 -9.02 19.22 13.56
N THR A 211 -9.37 18.53 12.47
CA THR A 211 -10.73 18.06 12.20
C THR A 211 -10.99 16.66 12.73
N ASP A 212 -9.95 15.84 12.92
CA ASP A 212 -10.14 14.43 13.26
C ASP A 212 -8.97 13.83 14.05
N ARG A 213 -9.16 13.64 15.36
CA ARG A 213 -8.16 13.06 16.29
C ARG A 213 -8.56 11.71 16.87
N ARG A 214 -9.71 11.17 16.44
CA ARG A 214 -10.26 9.92 16.99
C ARG A 214 -9.63 8.72 16.30
N SER A 215 -9.77 7.54 16.90
CA SER A 215 -9.44 6.28 16.22
C SER A 215 -10.31 6.13 14.97
N CYS A 216 -9.71 5.65 13.87
CA CYS A 216 -10.43 5.52 12.61
C CYS A 216 -11.55 4.46 12.64
N CYS A 217 -11.34 3.35 13.37
CA CYS A 217 -12.29 2.28 13.60
C CYS A 217 -12.02 1.58 14.94
N ALA A 218 -12.90 0.65 15.35
CA ALA A 218 -12.72 -0.15 16.57
C ALA A 218 -11.40 -0.96 16.54
N GLY A 219 -11.09 -1.57 15.40
CA GLY A 219 -9.84 -2.31 15.21
C GLY A 219 -8.58 -1.47 15.45
N ALA A 220 -8.60 -0.19 15.09
CA ALA A 220 -7.49 0.72 15.38
C ALA A 220 -7.29 0.98 16.88
N VAL A 221 -8.37 0.90 17.68
CA VAL A 221 -8.28 1.00 19.15
C VAL A 221 -7.62 -0.25 19.72
N GLU A 222 -8.03 -1.42 19.25
CA GLU A 222 -7.53 -2.72 19.71
C GLU A 222 -6.04 -2.91 19.37
N SER A 223 -5.65 -2.66 18.11
CA SER A 223 -4.24 -2.77 17.70
C SER A 223 -3.33 -1.77 18.42
N ALA A 224 -3.84 -0.58 18.80
CA ALA A 224 -3.08 0.38 19.59
C ALA A 224 -2.80 -0.13 21.03
N ILE A 225 -3.69 -0.96 21.58
CA ILE A 225 -3.50 -1.61 22.89
C ILE A 225 -2.43 -2.70 22.76
N GLU A 226 -2.52 -3.56 21.75
CA GLU A 226 -1.56 -4.66 21.55
C GLU A 226 -0.13 -4.16 21.30
N CYS A 227 0.03 -3.10 20.51
CA CYS A 227 1.34 -2.53 20.23
C CYS A 227 2.00 -1.97 21.51
N ARG A 228 1.23 -1.36 22.42
CA ARG A 228 1.72 -0.88 23.72
C ARG A 228 2.15 -2.03 24.63
N VAL A 229 1.42 -3.15 24.61
CA VAL A 229 1.75 -4.33 25.42
C VAL A 229 3.04 -5.00 24.93
N ARG A 230 3.32 -5.02 23.63
CA ARG A 230 4.57 -5.60 23.08
C ARG A 230 5.81 -4.74 23.30
N ALA A 231 5.64 -3.44 23.54
CA ALA A 231 6.75 -2.50 23.75
C ALA A 231 7.13 -2.30 25.23
N ALA A 232 6.35 -2.87 26.16
CA ALA A 232 6.58 -2.84 27.61
C ALA A 232 7.23 -4.14 28.09
#